data_AF-A0A6G3Z0T9-F1
#
_entry.id   AF-A0A6G3Z0T9-F1
#
_cell.length_a   1.000
_cell.length_b   1.000
_cell.length_c   1.000
_cell.angle_alpha   90.00
_cell.angle_beta   90.00
_cell.angle_gamma   90.00
#
_symmetry.space_group_name_H-M   'P 1'
#
loop_
_entity.id
_entity.type
_entity.pdbx_description
1 polymer ?
#
loop_
_entity_poly.entity_id
_entity_poly.type
_entity_poly.pdbx_seq_one_letter_code
_entity_poly.pdbx_strand_id
1 'polypeptide(L)'
;MAIWQFDLELIPSSVVVNAPDRINSAITDNGLDTKHWWIVNQPDNSYADMIAGAFPLLDSWSLEILRWGNEDDVLIEAFVTDGQLEGISVRLDARNTNRESIAKIIKLVNELDCYVCLIETREIVIPDIESLLLYLVKSKAAEFACSSMKFIKLLACKNAT
;
A
#
# COMPACT_ATOMS: atom_id res chain seq x y z
N MET A 1 -13.35 -0.25 0.17
CA MET A 1 -12.17 -0.72 0.93
C MET A 1 -12.62 -1.17 2.30
N ALA A 2 -12.02 -2.22 2.85
CA ALA A 2 -12.37 -2.62 4.21
C ALA A 2 -11.80 -1.60 5.20
N ILE A 3 -12.56 -1.30 6.24
CA ILE A 3 -12.24 -0.25 7.23
C ILE A 3 -11.01 -0.53 8.10
N TRP A 4 -10.39 -1.71 7.97
CA TRP A 4 -9.14 -2.09 8.65
C TRP A 4 -7.92 -2.13 7.71
N GLN A 5 -8.09 -1.68 6.46
CA GLN A 5 -7.02 -1.62 5.46
C GLN A 5 -6.42 -0.21 5.44
N PHE A 6 -5.10 -0.14 5.41
CA PHE A 6 -4.34 1.08 5.23
C PHE A 6 -3.62 1.02 3.88
N ASP A 7 -4.11 1.80 2.93
CA ASP A 7 -3.68 1.73 1.54
C ASP A 7 -2.67 2.84 1.20
N LEU A 8 -1.70 2.44 0.40
CA LEU A 8 -0.53 3.18 -0.03
C LEU A 8 -0.41 3.06 -1.54
N GLU A 9 0.09 4.10 -2.19
CA GLU A 9 0.46 4.06 -3.61
C GLU A 9 1.94 4.39 -3.77
N LEU A 10 2.65 3.61 -4.58
CA LEU A 10 4.03 3.91 -4.94
C LEU A 10 4.04 4.99 -6.03
N ILE A 11 4.95 5.95 -5.85
CA ILE A 11 5.16 7.06 -6.78
C ILE A 11 6.62 7.06 -7.21
N PRO A 12 6.92 7.04 -8.52
CA PRO A 12 8.30 7.16 -9.01
C PRO A 12 8.97 8.45 -8.51
N SER A 13 10.23 8.36 -8.07
CA SER A 13 11.00 9.50 -7.52
C SER A 13 10.98 10.75 -8.41
N SER A 14 11.02 10.56 -9.73
CA SER A 14 11.01 11.61 -10.76
C SER A 14 9.76 12.50 -10.74
N VAL A 15 8.65 12.00 -10.18
CA VAL A 15 7.37 12.72 -10.09
C VAL A 15 7.37 13.69 -8.89
N VAL A 16 8.14 13.37 -7.85
CA VAL A 16 8.03 14.00 -6.53
C VAL A 16 8.58 15.43 -6.49
N VAL A 17 9.42 15.81 -7.46
CA VAL A 17 9.99 17.17 -7.55
C VAL A 17 8.91 18.26 -7.66
N ASN A 18 7.66 17.93 -8.03
CA ASN A 18 6.50 18.84 -8.04
C ASN A 18 5.20 18.19 -7.49
N ALA A 19 5.33 17.34 -6.48
CA ALA A 19 4.31 16.36 -6.12
C ALA A 19 2.97 16.90 -5.56
N PRO A 20 2.92 17.89 -4.64
CA PRO A 20 1.69 18.20 -3.92
C PRO A 20 0.54 18.63 -4.83
N ASP A 21 0.82 19.51 -5.81
CA ASP A 21 -0.19 19.99 -6.76
C ASP A 21 -0.63 18.89 -7.73
N ARG A 22 0.30 18.03 -8.16
CA ARG A 22 0.03 16.89 -9.05
C ARG A 22 -0.85 15.83 -8.40
N ILE A 23 -0.62 15.53 -7.13
CA ILE A 23 -1.45 14.58 -6.37
C ILE A 23 -2.87 15.09 -6.24
N ASN A 24 -3.04 16.35 -5.82
CA ASN A 24 -4.37 16.92 -5.66
C ASN A 24 -5.17 16.87 -6.97
N SER A 25 -4.50 17.04 -8.11
CA SER A 25 -5.13 16.89 -9.43
C SER A 25 -5.37 15.44 -9.88
N ALA A 26 -4.62 14.48 -9.33
CA ALA A 26 -4.69 13.06 -9.68
C ALA A 26 -5.67 12.27 -8.79
N ILE A 27 -6.15 12.87 -7.69
CA ILE A 27 -7.15 12.24 -6.84
C ILE A 27 -8.51 12.34 -7.51
N THR A 28 -9.08 11.18 -7.76
CA THR A 28 -10.43 10.98 -8.28
C THR A 28 -11.32 10.38 -7.21
N ASP A 29 -12.62 10.27 -7.50
CA ASP A 29 -13.55 9.53 -6.64
C ASP A 29 -13.18 8.04 -6.49
N ASN A 30 -12.34 7.52 -7.40
CA ASN A 30 -11.87 6.13 -7.42
C ASN A 30 -10.49 5.93 -6.76
N GLY A 31 -9.92 6.97 -6.15
CA GLY A 31 -8.58 6.93 -5.57
C GLY A 31 -7.57 7.76 -6.36
N LEU A 32 -6.28 7.41 -6.25
CA LEU A 32 -5.20 8.15 -6.90
C LEU A 32 -4.95 7.59 -8.31
N ASP A 33 -5.22 8.39 -9.34
CA ASP A 33 -4.88 8.01 -10.72
C ASP A 33 -3.38 8.24 -10.97
N THR A 34 -2.59 7.17 -10.86
CA THR A 34 -1.14 7.18 -11.03
C THR A 34 -0.71 6.84 -12.46
N LYS A 35 -1.64 6.54 -13.37
CA LYS A 35 -1.35 6.04 -14.72
C LYS A 35 -0.41 6.95 -15.50
N HIS A 36 -0.68 8.26 -15.48
CA HIS A 36 0.14 9.25 -16.19
C HIS A 36 1.55 9.38 -15.62
N TRP A 37 1.77 8.98 -14.37
CA TRP A 37 3.10 8.98 -13.76
C TRP A 37 3.90 7.76 -14.21
N TRP A 38 3.28 6.58 -14.23
CA TRP A 38 3.97 5.35 -14.59
C TRP A 38 4.24 5.24 -16.09
N ILE A 39 3.33 5.68 -16.97
CA ILE A 39 3.55 5.64 -18.43
C ILE A 39 4.87 6.31 -18.87
N VAL A 40 5.25 7.40 -18.20
CA VAL A 40 6.48 8.15 -18.53
C VAL A 40 7.67 7.77 -17.63
N ASN A 41 7.46 6.90 -16.64
CA ASN A 41 8.46 6.44 -15.67
C ASN A 41 8.35 4.92 -15.46
N GLN A 42 8.30 4.15 -16.55
CA GLN A 42 8.27 2.70 -16.45
C GLN A 42 9.53 2.23 -15.70
N PRO A 43 9.39 1.39 -14.66
CA PRO A 43 10.55 0.75 -14.07
C PRO A 43 11.15 -0.22 -15.09
N ASP A 44 12.34 -0.74 -14.80
CA ASP A 44 12.89 -1.80 -15.63
C ASP A 44 11.95 -3.03 -15.66
N ASN A 45 12.14 -3.89 -16.66
CA ASN A 45 11.30 -5.09 -16.82
C ASN A 45 11.44 -6.10 -15.66
N SER A 46 12.34 -5.86 -14.68
CA SER A 46 12.56 -6.73 -13.52
C SER A 46 11.78 -6.29 -12.27
N TYR A 47 11.00 -5.21 -12.29
CA TYR A 47 10.22 -4.78 -11.12
C TYR A 47 9.35 -5.91 -10.54
N ALA A 48 8.71 -6.71 -11.39
CA ALA A 48 7.87 -7.83 -10.98
C ALA A 48 8.69 -8.92 -10.26
N ASP A 49 9.90 -9.20 -10.73
CA ASP A 49 10.83 -10.15 -10.12
C ASP A 49 11.36 -9.61 -8.78
N MET A 50 11.60 -8.30 -8.67
CA MET A 50 12.00 -7.63 -7.43
C MET A 50 10.90 -7.76 -6.37
N ILE A 51 9.64 -7.50 -6.74
CA ILE A 51 8.49 -7.69 -5.85
C ILE A 51 8.38 -9.17 -5.45
N ALA A 52 8.48 -10.09 -6.41
CA ALA A 52 8.40 -11.54 -6.19
C ALA A 52 9.52 -12.06 -5.26
N GLY A 53 10.69 -11.42 -5.26
CA GLY A 53 11.80 -11.72 -4.36
C GLY A 53 11.54 -11.33 -2.89
N ALA A 54 10.63 -10.39 -2.65
CA ALA A 54 10.26 -9.92 -1.32
C ALA A 54 8.91 -10.47 -0.83
N PHE A 55 7.97 -10.71 -1.75
CA PHE A 55 6.60 -11.11 -1.48
C PHE A 55 6.17 -12.25 -2.41
N PRO A 56 5.53 -13.32 -1.89
CA PRO A 56 5.11 -14.45 -2.71
C PRO A 56 4.06 -14.04 -3.75
N LEU A 57 4.14 -14.60 -4.95
CA LEU A 57 3.12 -14.38 -5.99
C LEU A 57 1.77 -14.98 -5.58
N LEU A 58 0.69 -14.27 -5.90
CA LEU A 58 -0.69 -14.70 -5.69
C LEU A 58 -1.42 -14.88 -7.02
N ASP A 59 -2.45 -15.73 -7.01
CA ASP A 59 -3.36 -15.84 -8.14
C ASP A 59 -4.11 -14.52 -8.37
N SER A 60 -4.26 -14.15 -9.64
CA SER A 60 -5.02 -12.98 -10.06
C SER A 60 -6.23 -13.38 -10.88
N TRP A 61 -7.31 -12.62 -10.70
CA TRP A 61 -8.57 -12.80 -11.44
C TRP A 61 -8.55 -12.07 -12.78
N SER A 62 -7.50 -11.29 -13.06
CA SER A 62 -7.32 -10.52 -14.29
C SER A 62 -5.88 -10.61 -14.77
N LEU A 63 -5.69 -10.63 -16.09
CA LEU A 63 -4.37 -10.53 -16.71
C LEU A 63 -3.78 -9.10 -16.56
N GLU A 64 -4.61 -8.14 -16.20
CA GLU A 64 -4.24 -6.72 -16.01
C GLU A 64 -3.84 -6.40 -14.57
N ILE A 65 -3.90 -7.37 -13.66
CA ILE A 65 -3.54 -7.18 -12.25
C ILE A 65 -2.56 -8.27 -11.87
N LEU A 66 -1.37 -7.90 -11.43
CA LEU A 66 -0.41 -8.80 -10.83
C LEU A 66 -0.45 -8.61 -9.31
N ARG A 67 -0.44 -9.71 -8.55
CA ARG A 67 -0.68 -9.68 -7.09
C ARG A 67 0.42 -10.43 -6.35
N TRP A 68 0.90 -9.86 -5.25
CA TRP A 68 1.88 -10.48 -4.37
C TRP A 68 1.56 -10.26 -2.89
N GLY A 69 2.08 -11.13 -2.04
CA GLY A 69 2.02 -10.99 -0.59
C GLY A 69 0.97 -11.89 0.07
N ASN A 70 0.19 -11.31 0.97
CA ASN A 70 -0.83 -11.98 1.77
C ASN A 70 -1.97 -10.98 2.04
N GLU A 71 -3.20 -11.37 1.71
CA GLU A 71 -4.40 -10.54 1.88
C GLU A 71 -4.68 -10.15 3.34
N ASP A 72 -4.17 -10.93 4.30
CA ASP A 72 -4.29 -10.69 5.74
C ASP A 72 -3.06 -9.98 6.33
N ASP A 73 -2.05 -9.59 5.55
CA ASP A 73 -0.89 -8.82 6.05
C ASP A 73 -0.52 -7.68 5.09
N VAL A 74 0.26 -7.98 4.05
CA VAL A 74 0.66 -7.02 3.02
C VAL A 74 0.24 -7.56 1.68
N LEU A 75 -0.62 -6.85 0.98
CA LEU A 75 -1.01 -7.14 -0.39
C LEU A 75 -0.43 -6.07 -1.31
N ILE A 76 0.27 -6.48 -2.35
CA ILE A 76 0.81 -5.60 -3.38
C ILE A 76 0.11 -5.93 -4.69
N GLU A 77 -0.42 -4.92 -5.37
CA GLU A 77 -1.09 -5.07 -6.66
C GLU A 77 -0.47 -4.11 -7.67
N ALA A 78 0.05 -4.65 -8.78
CA ALA A 78 0.47 -3.87 -9.93
C ALA A 78 -0.62 -3.90 -11.00
N PHE A 79 -1.04 -2.73 -11.46
CA PHE A 79 -2.02 -2.57 -12.53
C PHE A 79 -1.29 -2.43 -13.86
N VAL A 80 -1.62 -3.27 -14.83
CA VAL A 80 -0.92 -3.35 -16.11
C VAL A 80 -1.93 -3.37 -17.25
N THR A 81 -1.76 -2.49 -18.23
CA THR A 81 -2.58 -2.48 -19.46
C THR A 81 -1.66 -2.47 -20.66
N ASP A 82 -1.90 -3.35 -21.64
CA ASP A 82 -1.06 -3.51 -22.83
C ASP A 82 0.45 -3.70 -22.51
N GLY A 83 0.75 -4.34 -21.37
CA GLY A 83 2.12 -4.57 -20.90
C GLY A 83 2.80 -3.37 -20.25
N GLN A 84 2.10 -2.24 -20.11
CA GLN A 84 2.59 -1.04 -19.43
C GLN A 84 2.09 -1.00 -17.99
N LEU A 85 2.98 -0.71 -17.05
CA LEU A 85 2.60 -0.49 -15.66
C LEU A 85 1.82 0.83 -15.56
N GLU A 86 0.66 0.79 -14.90
CA GLU A 86 -0.18 1.97 -14.65
C GLU A 86 -0.18 2.38 -13.17
N GLY A 87 0.16 1.47 -12.26
CA GLY A 87 0.16 1.74 -10.83
C GLY A 87 0.71 0.57 -10.02
N ILE A 88 1.23 0.86 -8.82
CA ILE A 88 1.57 -0.15 -7.81
C ILE A 88 0.96 0.31 -6.49
N SER A 89 -0.07 -0.43 -6.07
CA SER A 89 -0.71 -0.23 -4.77
C SER A 89 -0.15 -1.20 -3.73
N VAL A 90 -0.07 -0.74 -2.50
CA VAL A 90 0.28 -1.56 -1.34
C VAL A 90 -0.79 -1.38 -0.28
N ARG A 91 -1.35 -2.49 0.18
CA ARG A 91 -2.37 -2.53 1.22
C ARG A 91 -1.82 -3.24 2.45
N LEU A 92 -1.96 -2.58 3.59
CA LEU A 92 -1.57 -3.10 4.89
C LEU A 92 -2.82 -3.45 5.69
N ASP A 93 -2.88 -4.66 6.25
CA ASP A 93 -3.90 -5.04 7.22
C ASP A 93 -3.49 -4.55 8.62
N ALA A 94 -4.15 -3.52 9.12
CA ALA A 94 -3.80 -2.90 10.40
C ALA A 94 -3.93 -3.84 11.62
N ARG A 95 -4.54 -5.02 11.46
CA ARG A 95 -4.66 -6.04 12.53
C ARG A 95 -3.40 -6.90 12.64
N ASN A 96 -2.67 -7.09 11.54
CA ASN A 96 -1.64 -8.12 11.40
C ASN A 96 -0.29 -7.56 10.96
N THR A 97 -0.26 -6.45 10.22
CA THR A 97 0.97 -5.84 9.74
C THR A 97 1.89 -5.45 10.88
N ASN A 98 3.14 -5.88 10.78
CA ASN A 98 4.16 -5.71 11.80
C ASN A 98 5.41 -5.02 11.23
N ARG A 99 6.37 -4.77 12.11
CA ARG A 99 7.64 -4.08 11.77
C ARG A 99 8.43 -4.79 10.66
N GLU A 100 8.43 -6.12 10.61
CA GLU A 100 9.15 -6.87 9.57
C GLU A 100 8.49 -6.67 8.20
N SER A 101 7.16 -6.74 8.15
CA SER A 101 6.38 -6.48 6.94
C SER A 101 6.63 -5.05 6.42
N ILE A 102 6.62 -4.05 7.32
CA ILE A 102 6.99 -2.67 7.00
C ILE A 102 8.42 -2.60 6.46
N ALA A 103 9.39 -3.24 7.11
CA ALA A 103 10.78 -3.23 6.66
C ALA A 103 10.96 -3.79 5.24
N LYS A 104 10.22 -4.84 4.87
CA LYS A 104 10.21 -5.40 3.50
C LYS A 104 9.65 -4.40 2.50
N ILE A 105 8.56 -3.70 2.84
CA ILE A 105 7.98 -2.66 1.98
C ILE A 105 8.97 -1.51 1.79
N ILE A 106 9.58 -1.01 2.87
CA ILE A 106 10.56 0.09 2.77
C ILE A 106 11.74 -0.31 1.87
N LYS A 107 12.25 -1.54 2.04
CA LYS A 107 13.33 -2.05 1.20
C LYS A 107 12.90 -2.07 -0.27
N LEU A 108 11.73 -2.62 -0.58
CA LEU A 108 11.18 -2.68 -1.94
C LEU A 108 10.99 -1.28 -2.55
N VAL A 109 10.42 -0.34 -1.79
CA VAL A 109 10.21 1.05 -2.24
C VAL A 109 11.53 1.72 -2.61
N ASN A 110 12.57 1.52 -1.79
CA ASN A 110 13.90 2.06 -2.07
C ASN A 110 14.55 1.39 -3.28
N GLU A 111 14.40 0.07 -3.44
CA GLU A 111 14.94 -0.66 -4.59
C GLU A 111 14.26 -0.24 -5.91
N LEU A 112 12.97 0.11 -5.86
CA LEU A 112 12.21 0.65 -7.00
C LEU A 112 12.37 2.16 -7.21
N ASP A 113 13.23 2.84 -6.44
CA ASP A 113 13.38 4.31 -6.45
C ASP A 113 12.04 5.06 -6.39
N CYS A 114 11.22 4.67 -5.42
CA CYS A 114 9.88 5.19 -5.22
C CYS A 114 9.73 5.96 -3.90
N TYR A 115 8.69 6.77 -3.86
CA TYR A 115 8.11 7.35 -2.66
C TYR A 115 6.76 6.69 -2.41
N VAL A 116 6.16 6.95 -1.25
CA VAL A 116 4.83 6.44 -0.92
C VAL A 116 3.86 7.60 -0.71
N CYS A 117 2.71 7.52 -1.36
CA CYS A 117 1.55 8.34 -1.06
C CYS A 117 0.62 7.60 -0.09
N LEU A 118 0.32 8.22 1.04
CA LEU A 118 -0.65 7.72 2.00
C LEU A 118 -2.05 8.09 1.49
N ILE A 119 -2.87 7.12 1.09
CA ILE A 119 -4.18 7.43 0.47
C ILE A 119 -5.11 8.17 1.44
N GLU A 120 -5.03 7.87 2.74
CA GLU A 120 -5.87 8.51 3.76
C GLU A 120 -5.58 10.01 3.91
N THR A 121 -4.31 10.41 3.96
CA THR A 121 -3.89 11.79 4.23
C THR A 121 -3.44 12.55 2.99
N ARG A 122 -3.20 11.85 1.87
CA ARG A 122 -2.66 12.37 0.61
C ARG A 122 -1.24 12.93 0.75
N GLU A 123 -0.54 12.54 1.80
CA GLU A 123 0.84 12.93 2.04
C GLU A 123 1.79 12.02 1.25
N ILE A 124 2.83 12.62 0.65
CA ILE A 124 3.98 11.86 0.16
C ILE A 124 5.04 11.86 1.24
N VAL A 125 5.54 10.66 1.50
CA VAL A 125 6.60 10.45 2.46
C VAL A 125 7.73 9.67 1.79
N ILE A 126 8.97 10.02 2.17
CA ILE A 126 10.10 9.09 2.04
C ILE A 126 9.91 8.12 3.19
N PRO A 127 9.52 6.86 2.93
CA PRO A 127 9.08 6.03 4.01
C PRO A 127 10.31 5.43 4.70
N ASP A 128 10.52 5.79 5.95
CA ASP A 128 11.32 4.99 6.88
C ASP A 128 10.40 4.12 7.74
N ILE A 129 10.97 3.10 8.39
CA ILE A 129 10.21 2.12 9.16
C ILE A 129 9.41 2.79 10.28
N GLU A 130 10.01 3.72 11.02
CA GLU A 130 9.35 4.34 12.18
C GLU A 130 8.22 5.27 11.73
N SER A 131 8.46 6.05 10.68
CA SER A 131 7.43 6.93 10.12
C SER A 131 6.23 6.13 9.61
N LEU A 132 6.44 5.08 8.81
CA LEU A 132 5.33 4.31 8.25
C LEU A 132 4.56 3.54 9.33
N LEU A 133 5.24 3.02 10.37
CA LEU A 133 4.59 2.46 11.54
C LEU A 133 3.74 3.49 12.28
N LEU A 134 4.25 4.71 12.45
CA LEU A 134 3.52 5.79 13.11
C LEU A 134 2.26 6.17 12.35
N TYR A 135 2.33 6.26 11.03
CA TYR A 135 1.16 6.51 10.17
C TYR A 135 0.14 5.37 10.27
N LEU A 136 0.59 4.11 10.19
CA LEU A 136 -0.28 2.96 10.34
C LEU A 136 -1.01 2.99 11.70
N VAL A 137 -0.28 3.22 12.80
CA VAL A 137 -0.86 3.25 14.16
C VAL A 137 -1.85 4.40 14.36
N LYS A 138 -1.65 5.53 13.67
CA LYS A 138 -2.55 6.71 13.75
C LYS A 138 -3.70 6.65 12.74
N SER A 139 -3.70 5.70 11.82
CA SER A 139 -4.73 5.58 10.78
C SER A 139 -6.10 5.21 11.36
N LYS A 140 -7.17 5.54 10.62
CA LYS A 140 -8.52 5.06 10.93
C LYS A 140 -8.59 3.52 10.92
N ALA A 141 -7.77 2.88 10.10
CA ALA A 141 -7.68 1.43 10.02
C ALA A 141 -7.24 0.81 11.34
N ALA A 142 -6.18 1.34 11.96
CA ALA A 142 -5.71 0.88 13.26
C ALA A 142 -6.70 1.22 14.39
N GLU A 143 -7.33 2.41 14.35
CA GLU A 143 -8.38 2.78 15.30
C GLU A 143 -9.52 1.75 15.29
N PHE A 144 -9.99 1.39 14.09
CA PHE A 144 -11.05 0.41 13.92
C PHE A 144 -10.60 -1.00 14.34
N ALA A 145 -9.44 -1.46 13.89
CA ALA A 145 -8.88 -2.77 14.24
C ALA A 145 -8.74 -2.94 15.77
N CYS A 146 -8.24 -1.92 16.47
CA CYS A 146 -8.11 -1.95 17.92
C CYS A 146 -9.46 -1.87 18.63
N SER A 147 -10.38 -1.03 18.15
CA SER A 147 -11.70 -0.84 18.77
C SER A 147 -12.61 -2.05 18.60
N SER A 148 -12.59 -2.69 17.43
CA SER A 148 -13.31 -3.94 17.18
C SER A 148 -12.76 -5.08 18.04
N MET A 149 -11.45 -5.20 18.20
CA MET A 149 -10.84 -6.19 19.11
C MET A 149 -11.26 -5.96 20.57
N LYS A 150 -11.32 -4.70 21.01
CA LYS A 150 -11.84 -4.34 22.34
C LYS A 150 -13.31 -4.72 22.49
N PHE A 151 -14.14 -4.43 21.49
CA PHE A 151 -15.56 -4.77 21.51
C PHE A 151 -15.82 -6.29 21.54
N ILE A 152 -15.11 -7.07 20.73
CA ILE A 152 -15.20 -8.54 20.74
C ILE A 152 -14.75 -9.11 22.10
N LYS A 153 -13.64 -8.61 22.67
CA LYS A 153 -13.20 -9.02 24.02
C LYS A 153 -14.27 -8.75 25.08
N LEU A 154 -14.94 -7.59 25.00
CA LEU A 154 -16.04 -7.25 25.91
C LEU A 154 -17.25 -8.21 25.78
N LEU A 155 -17.59 -8.65 24.57
CA LEU A 155 -18.65 -9.65 24.36
C LEU A 155 -18.26 -11.04 24.88
N ALA A 156 -17.01 -11.46 24.65
CA ALA A 156 -16.50 -12.74 25.13
C ALA A 156 -16.49 -12.82 26.66
N CYS A 157 -16.13 -11.73 27.36
CA CYS A 157 -16.19 -11.69 28.82
C CYS A 157 -17.63 -11.67 29.38
N LYS A 158 -18.61 -11.10 28.68
CA LYS A 158 -20.01 -11.04 29.14
C LYS A 158 -20.77 -12.36 29.04
N ASN A 159 -20.31 -13.29 28.21
CA ASN A 159 -20.93 -14.60 28.03
C ASN A 159 -20.27 -15.71 28.89
N ALA A 160 -19.29 -15.36 29.73
CA ALA A 160 -18.55 -16.28 30.59
C ALA A 160 -18.98 -16.23 32.08
N THR A 161 -20.13 -15.60 32.37
CA THR A 161 -20.76 -15.50 33.70
C THR A 161 -22.21 -15.92 33.62
#